data_AF-A0A1Y5I8X3-F1
#
_entry.id   AF-A0A1Y5I8X3-F1
#
_cell.length_a   1.000
_cell.length_b   1.000
_cell.length_c   1.000
_cell.angle_alpha   90.00
_cell.angle_beta   90.00
_cell.angle_gamma   90.00
#
_symmetry.space_group_name_H-M   'P 1'
#
loop_
_entity.id
_entity.type
_entity.pdbx_description
1 polymer ?
#
loop_
_entity_poly.entity_id
_entity_poly.type
_entity_poly.pdbx_seq_one_letter_code
_entity_poly.pdbx_strand_id
1 'polypeptide(L)'
;MLYYDVGAFYFYVLTEQDFNQEGKPLYRIVGYFSKEKGQVETNLACILTLPPYQRRGYGLFLIEFSYELSRREGRIGTPERPLSDLGSVSYTAYWNRALSEELDDFVGEISIAELSKRTNIVASDIVTTFEHNSLVRVSEDQSSVEITKEYAAETAALQLQLRNNDSLRVIPENLRWEPHTSSVVEVAEKRRRTRLFQSAENS
;
A
#
# COMPACT_ATOMS: atom_id res chain seq x y z
N MET A 1 -12.39 -14.22 -22.78
CA MET A 1 -11.30 -13.27 -23.02
C MET A 1 -11.76 -11.95 -22.41
N LEU A 2 -11.18 -11.52 -21.29
CA LEU A 2 -11.56 -10.26 -20.65
C LEU A 2 -11.05 -9.10 -21.50
N TYR A 3 -11.95 -8.46 -22.25
CA TYR A 3 -11.69 -7.24 -23.02
C TYR A 3 -11.74 -6.05 -22.05
N TYR A 4 -10.72 -5.91 -21.20
CA TYR A 4 -10.61 -4.74 -20.34
C TYR A 4 -9.78 -3.67 -21.03
N ASP A 5 -10.27 -2.43 -20.96
CA ASP A 5 -9.54 -1.23 -21.36
C ASP A 5 -8.34 -1.03 -20.42
N VAL A 6 -7.22 -1.69 -20.75
CA VAL A 6 -5.94 -1.54 -20.04
C VAL A 6 -5.41 -0.12 -20.06
N GLY A 7 -5.94 0.74 -20.96
CA GLY A 7 -5.61 2.15 -21.04
C GLY A 7 -5.99 2.94 -19.78
N ALA A 8 -6.90 2.42 -18.96
CA ALA A 8 -7.31 3.00 -17.69
C ALA A 8 -6.33 2.74 -16.52
N PHE A 9 -5.27 1.95 -16.71
CA PHE A 9 -4.39 1.53 -15.61
C PHE A 9 -2.93 1.91 -15.85
N TYR A 10 -2.21 2.21 -14.76
CA TYR A 10 -0.77 2.11 -14.67
C TYR A 10 -0.38 0.71 -14.18
N PHE A 11 0.75 0.18 -14.68
CA PHE A 11 1.31 -1.09 -14.25
C PHE A 11 2.71 -0.86 -13.71
N TYR A 12 2.94 -1.22 -12.45
CA TYR A 12 4.23 -1.13 -11.78
C TYR A 12 4.82 -2.54 -11.70
N VAL A 13 5.82 -2.80 -12.54
CA VAL A 13 6.44 -4.13 -12.71
C VAL A 13 7.71 -4.21 -11.88
N LEU A 14 7.79 -5.20 -11.01
CA LEU A 14 8.96 -5.47 -10.19
C LEU A 14 9.86 -6.51 -10.85
N THR A 15 11.15 -6.21 -10.88
CA THR A 15 12.17 -7.09 -11.44
C THR A 15 13.32 -7.32 -10.47
N GLU A 16 13.81 -8.56 -10.39
CA GLU A 16 15.15 -8.84 -9.87
C GLU A 16 16.19 -8.52 -10.96
N GLN A 17 17.23 -7.77 -10.59
CA GLN A 17 18.40 -7.57 -11.44
C GLN A 17 19.44 -8.66 -11.17
N ASP A 18 19.92 -9.28 -12.25
CA ASP A 18 21.03 -10.23 -12.26
C ASP A 18 22.03 -9.81 -13.36
N PHE A 19 23.09 -10.58 -13.56
CA PHE A 19 24.08 -10.35 -14.61
C PHE A 19 24.28 -11.62 -15.45
N ASN A 20 24.39 -11.47 -16.77
CA ASN A 20 24.77 -12.58 -17.64
C ASN A 20 26.27 -12.88 -17.53
N GLN A 21 26.73 -13.92 -18.23
CA GLN A 21 28.15 -14.34 -18.23
C GLN A 21 29.11 -13.26 -18.76
N GLU A 22 28.60 -12.27 -19.51
CA GLU A 22 29.36 -11.12 -20.02
C GLU A 22 29.31 -9.91 -19.07
N GLY A 23 28.68 -10.03 -17.90
CA GLY A 23 28.52 -8.94 -16.94
C GLY A 23 27.43 -7.92 -17.31
N LYS A 24 26.56 -8.21 -18.28
CA LYS A 24 25.44 -7.33 -18.66
C LYS A 24 24.22 -7.56 -17.77
N PRO A 25 23.50 -6.51 -17.36
CA PRO A 25 22.33 -6.65 -16.50
C PRO A 25 21.20 -7.42 -17.22
N LEU A 26 20.58 -8.34 -16.50
CA LEU A 26 19.38 -9.08 -16.88
C LEU A 26 18.28 -8.77 -15.86
N TYR A 27 17.07 -8.51 -16.33
CA TYR A 27 15.93 -8.21 -15.47
C TYR A 27 14.89 -9.33 -15.56
N ARG A 28 14.58 -9.95 -14.43
CA ARG A 28 13.54 -11.00 -14.35
C ARG A 28 12.32 -10.44 -13.64
N ILE A 29 11.17 -10.48 -14.31
CA ILE A 29 9.90 -10.07 -13.67
C ILE A 29 9.59 -11.05 -12.55
N VAL A 30 9.32 -10.52 -11.35
CA VAL A 30 8.95 -11.32 -10.17
C VAL A 30 7.53 -11.03 -9.70
N GLY A 31 6.97 -9.87 -10.07
CA GLY A 31 5.61 -9.49 -9.74
C GLY A 31 5.23 -8.13 -10.31
N TYR A 32 3.99 -7.73 -10.10
CA TYR A 32 3.51 -6.41 -10.46
C TYR A 32 2.32 -6.01 -9.59
N PHE A 33 1.98 -4.73 -9.61
CA PHE A 33 0.62 -4.30 -9.32
C PHE A 33 0.11 -3.32 -10.37
N SER A 34 -1.21 -3.20 -10.45
CA SER A 34 -1.91 -2.22 -11.29
C SER A 34 -2.55 -1.15 -10.41
N LYS A 35 -2.60 0.07 -10.92
CA LYS A 35 -3.23 1.23 -10.29
C LYS A 35 -4.13 1.92 -11.30
N GLU A 36 -5.40 2.13 -10.97
CA GLU A 36 -6.30 2.85 -11.86
C GLU A 36 -5.87 4.32 -11.98
N LYS A 37 -5.96 4.86 -13.20
CA LYS A 37 -5.68 6.27 -13.48
C LYS A 37 -6.81 7.14 -12.93
N GLY A 38 -6.46 8.37 -12.54
CA GLY A 38 -7.41 9.34 -12.02
C GLY A 38 -7.41 9.44 -10.50
N GLN A 39 -8.48 10.03 -9.96
CA GLN A 39 -8.71 10.09 -8.51
C GLN A 39 -9.56 8.89 -8.10
N VAL A 40 -8.89 7.86 -7.61
CA VAL A 40 -9.49 6.66 -7.04
C VAL A 40 -8.97 6.53 -5.62
N GLU A 41 -9.84 6.12 -4.70
CA GLU A 41 -9.49 5.97 -3.28
C GLU A 41 -8.46 4.85 -3.07
N THR A 42 -8.47 3.84 -3.94
CA THR A 42 -7.56 2.70 -3.85
C THR A 42 -6.19 3.04 -4.42
N ASN A 43 -5.13 2.67 -3.70
CA ASN A 43 -3.76 2.87 -4.16
C ASN A 43 -3.25 1.72 -5.06
N LEU A 44 -4.02 0.63 -5.12
CA LEU A 44 -3.71 -0.60 -5.82
C LEU A 44 -5.02 -1.29 -6.21
N ALA A 45 -5.13 -1.74 -7.47
CA ALA A 45 -6.27 -2.50 -7.98
C ALA A 45 -6.00 -4.02 -7.95
N CYS A 46 -4.99 -4.49 -8.69
CA CYS A 46 -4.56 -5.89 -8.67
C CYS A 46 -3.07 -5.99 -8.33
N ILE A 47 -2.70 -6.97 -7.51
CA ILE A 47 -1.33 -7.30 -7.12
C ILE A 47 -1.06 -8.78 -7.39
N LEU A 48 0.13 -9.08 -7.92
CA LEU A 48 0.58 -10.43 -8.15
C LEU A 48 2.08 -10.54 -7.89
N THR A 49 2.47 -11.49 -7.03
CA THR A 49 3.81 -12.08 -7.06
C THR A 49 3.72 -13.39 -7.83
N LEU A 50 4.56 -13.58 -8.84
CA LEU A 50 4.53 -14.80 -9.65
C LEU A 50 4.80 -16.03 -8.74
N PRO A 51 4.13 -17.16 -8.98
CA PRO A 51 4.21 -18.35 -8.11
C PRO A 51 5.62 -18.76 -7.65
N PRO A 52 6.66 -18.84 -8.51
CA PRO A 52 7.99 -19.27 -8.07
C PRO A 52 8.72 -18.29 -7.12
N TYR A 53 8.24 -17.05 -7.03
CA TYR A 53 8.83 -15.98 -6.21
C TYR A 53 7.99 -15.63 -4.97
N GLN A 54 6.90 -16.35 -4.71
CA GLN A 54 6.09 -16.13 -3.52
C GLN A 54 6.85 -16.43 -2.23
N ARG A 55 6.41 -15.82 -1.11
CA ARG A 55 7.01 -15.96 0.23
C ARG A 55 8.48 -15.49 0.34
N ARG A 56 8.93 -14.61 -0.56
CA ARG A 56 10.27 -13.99 -0.53
C ARG A 56 10.24 -12.49 -0.20
N GLY A 57 9.12 -11.98 0.32
CA GLY A 57 8.96 -10.55 0.64
C GLY A 57 8.47 -9.65 -0.50
N TYR A 58 8.41 -10.12 -1.75
CA TYR A 58 7.99 -9.30 -2.90
C TYR A 58 6.57 -8.74 -2.80
N GLY A 59 5.61 -9.52 -2.27
CA GLY A 59 4.25 -9.02 -2.07
C GLY A 59 4.21 -7.84 -1.10
N LEU A 60 4.95 -7.93 0.01
CA LEU A 60 5.05 -6.85 0.99
C LEU A 60 5.76 -5.63 0.40
N PHE A 61 6.82 -5.82 -0.37
CA PHE A 61 7.52 -4.75 -1.07
C PHE A 61 6.62 -4.02 -2.07
N LEU A 62 5.81 -4.75 -2.86
CA LEU A 62 4.87 -4.17 -3.81
C LEU A 62 3.78 -3.33 -3.09
N ILE A 63 3.30 -3.79 -1.94
CA ILE A 63 2.38 -3.01 -1.08
C ILE A 63 3.07 -1.76 -0.54
N GLU A 64 4.28 -1.88 0.02
CA GLU A 64 5.04 -0.74 0.51
C GLU A 64 5.29 0.29 -0.60
N PHE A 65 5.56 -0.17 -1.82
CA PHE A 65 5.75 0.69 -2.98
C PHE A 65 4.46 1.42 -3.36
N SER A 66 3.28 0.79 -3.30
CA SER A 66 2.01 1.46 -3.63
C SER A 66 1.67 2.58 -2.63
N TYR A 67 2.01 2.40 -1.36
CA TYR A 67 1.88 3.46 -0.34
C TYR A 67 2.89 4.57 -0.52
N GLU A 68 4.13 4.27 -0.93
CA GLU A 68 5.13 5.31 -1.25
C GLU A 68 4.67 6.19 -2.43
N LEU A 69 4.03 5.61 -3.45
CA LEU A 69 3.40 6.40 -4.51
C LEU A 69 2.27 7.29 -3.96
N SER A 70 1.44 6.77 -3.04
CA SER A 70 0.34 7.52 -2.42
C SER A 70 0.88 8.70 -1.59
N ARG A 71 1.99 8.48 -0.87
CA ARG A 71 2.71 9.50 -0.10
C ARG A 71 3.17 10.63 -1.02
N ARG A 72 3.79 10.30 -2.17
CA ARG A 72 4.23 11.30 -3.17
C ARG A 72 3.08 12.03 -3.86
N GLU A 73 1.91 11.41 -3.96
CA GLU A 73 0.69 12.06 -4.45
C GLU A 73 0.00 12.93 -3.38
N GLY A 74 0.43 12.87 -2.11
CA GLY A 74 -0.23 13.54 -1.00
C GLY A 74 -1.60 12.94 -0.67
N ARG A 75 -1.77 11.63 -0.87
CA ARG A 75 -3.06 10.93 -0.71
C ARG A 75 -2.96 9.86 0.36
N ILE A 76 -4.10 9.59 0.99
CA ILE A 76 -4.29 8.43 1.87
C ILE A 76 -4.72 7.27 0.98
N GLY A 77 -4.09 6.11 1.18
CA GLY A 77 -4.34 4.89 0.41
C GLY A 77 -5.09 3.83 1.22
N THR A 78 -5.83 3.00 0.49
CA THR A 78 -6.47 1.77 0.97
C THR A 78 -6.42 0.72 -0.15
N PRO A 79 -6.39 -0.59 0.14
CA PRO A 79 -6.59 -1.61 -0.88
C PRO A 79 -8.03 -1.61 -1.43
N GLU A 80 -8.20 -2.16 -2.63
CA GLU A 80 -9.51 -2.58 -3.13
C GLU A 80 -10.03 -3.80 -2.34
N ARG A 81 -11.35 -3.85 -2.11
CA ARG A 81 -12.02 -4.90 -1.33
C ARG A 81 -13.02 -5.68 -2.21
N PRO A 82 -13.24 -6.99 -1.98
CA PRO A 82 -12.66 -7.80 -0.92
C PRO A 82 -11.20 -8.21 -1.20
N LEU A 83 -10.40 -8.32 -0.13
CA LEU A 83 -9.03 -8.86 -0.20
C LEU A 83 -9.07 -10.39 -0.31
N SER A 84 -8.07 -10.97 -0.99
CA SER A 84 -7.81 -12.42 -0.91
C SER A 84 -7.19 -12.78 0.45
N ASP A 85 -7.23 -14.05 0.86
CA ASP A 85 -6.63 -14.51 2.13
C ASP A 85 -5.15 -14.10 2.24
N LEU A 86 -4.38 -14.31 1.16
CA LEU A 86 -2.98 -13.92 1.10
C LEU A 86 -2.81 -12.39 1.09
N GLY A 87 -3.73 -11.67 0.45
CA GLY A 87 -3.78 -10.21 0.47
C GLY A 87 -3.98 -9.68 1.89
N SER A 88 -4.98 -10.21 2.60
CA SER A 88 -5.30 -9.83 3.99
C SER A 88 -4.08 -9.99 4.91
N VAL A 89 -3.42 -11.15 4.88
CA VAL A 89 -2.19 -11.38 5.67
C VAL A 89 -1.09 -10.37 5.31
N SER A 90 -0.90 -10.08 4.02
CA SER A 90 0.18 -9.20 3.55
C SER A 90 -0.08 -7.72 3.90
N TYR A 91 -1.32 -7.25 3.78
CA TYR A 91 -1.71 -5.89 4.15
C TYR A 91 -1.66 -5.69 5.67
N THR A 92 -2.17 -6.64 6.45
CA THR A 92 -2.07 -6.59 7.92
C THR A 92 -0.60 -6.57 8.37
N ALA A 93 0.27 -7.36 7.74
CA ALA A 93 1.71 -7.30 8.03
C ALA A 93 2.32 -5.94 7.67
N TYR A 94 1.94 -5.34 6.54
CA TYR A 94 2.37 -4.00 6.15
C TYR A 94 1.91 -2.93 7.14
N TRP A 95 0.62 -2.89 7.49
CA TRP A 95 0.04 -1.89 8.38
C TRP A 95 0.64 -1.98 9.78
N ASN A 96 0.75 -3.19 10.34
CA ASN A 96 1.41 -3.38 11.64
C ASN A 96 2.82 -2.81 11.63
N ARG A 97 3.61 -3.10 10.59
CA ARG A 97 4.97 -2.58 10.45
C ARG A 97 4.98 -1.05 10.33
N ALA A 98 4.19 -0.48 9.42
CA ALA A 98 4.15 0.96 9.19
C ALA A 98 3.70 1.74 10.43
N LEU A 99 2.69 1.24 11.14
CA LEU A 99 2.21 1.85 12.38
C LEU A 99 3.23 1.71 13.51
N SER A 100 3.90 0.55 13.63
CA SER A 100 4.94 0.33 14.64
C SER A 100 6.17 1.23 14.41
N GLU A 101 6.53 1.50 13.15
CA GLU A 101 7.63 2.42 12.79
C GLU A 101 7.27 3.88 13.07
N GLU A 102 6.01 4.27 12.83
CA GLU A 102 5.54 5.63 13.13
C GLU A 102 5.37 5.89 14.63
N LEU A 103 5.04 4.85 15.40
CA LEU A 103 4.85 4.91 16.85
C LEU A 103 6.10 4.49 17.63
N ASP A 104 7.27 4.50 17.00
CA ASP A 104 8.53 4.13 17.63
C ASP A 104 8.78 5.00 18.87
N ASP A 105 9.05 4.36 20.02
CA ASP A 105 9.19 4.98 21.34
C ASP A 105 8.00 5.88 21.79
N PHE A 106 6.84 5.82 21.13
CA PHE A 106 5.66 6.58 21.50
C PHE A 106 4.81 5.86 22.56
N VAL A 107 4.44 6.58 23.62
CA VAL A 107 3.53 6.10 24.67
C VAL A 107 2.52 7.18 24.97
N GLY A 108 1.23 6.83 24.97
CA GLY A 108 0.14 7.74 25.24
C GLY A 108 -0.97 7.68 24.19
N GLU A 109 -1.83 8.69 24.19
CA GLU A 109 -2.97 8.77 23.28
C GLU A 109 -2.61 9.53 22.01
N ILE A 110 -2.99 8.98 20.85
CA ILE A 110 -2.84 9.61 19.54
C ILE A 110 -4.14 9.52 18.75
N SER A 111 -4.47 10.58 18.01
CA SER A 111 -5.64 10.58 17.13
C SER A 111 -5.42 9.66 15.94
N ILE A 112 -6.43 8.85 15.59
CA ILE A 112 -6.42 8.02 14.39
C ILE A 112 -6.32 8.88 13.13
N ALA A 113 -6.95 10.06 13.12
CA ALA A 113 -6.87 10.99 12.00
C ALA A 113 -5.46 11.57 11.82
N GLU A 114 -4.72 11.77 12.90
CA GLU A 114 -3.32 12.17 12.84
C GLU A 114 -2.46 11.02 12.33
N LEU A 115 -2.61 9.82 12.89
CA LEU A 115 -1.84 8.64 12.48
C LEU A 115 -2.07 8.29 11.01
N SER A 116 -3.30 8.44 10.52
CA SER A 116 -3.67 8.28 9.11
C SER A 116 -2.91 9.24 8.20
N LYS A 117 -2.77 10.51 8.60
CA LYS A 117 -2.01 11.51 7.82
C LYS A 117 -0.52 11.22 7.75
N ARG A 118 0.07 10.69 8.84
CA ARG A 118 1.51 10.41 8.90
C ARG A 118 1.89 9.14 8.12
N THR A 119 1.04 8.12 8.20
CA THR A 119 1.27 6.81 7.57
C THR A 119 0.70 6.67 6.16
N ASN A 120 -0.18 7.59 5.74
CA ASN A 120 -0.98 7.50 4.51
C ASN A 120 -1.91 6.27 4.48
N ILE A 121 -2.24 5.67 5.63
CA ILE A 121 -3.18 4.55 5.77
C ILE A 121 -4.56 5.10 6.16
N VAL A 122 -5.64 4.60 5.56
CA VAL A 122 -6.99 5.03 5.92
C VAL A 122 -7.35 4.65 7.37
N ALA A 123 -8.10 5.51 8.05
CA ALA A 123 -8.50 5.33 9.45
C ALA A 123 -9.13 3.95 9.73
N SER A 124 -9.97 3.43 8.83
CA SER A 124 -10.60 2.12 9.01
C SER A 124 -9.57 0.99 9.10
N ASP A 125 -8.51 1.05 8.30
CA ASP A 125 -7.48 0.01 8.28
C ASP A 125 -6.58 0.09 9.52
N ILE A 126 -6.36 1.31 10.05
CA ILE A 126 -5.68 1.52 11.34
C ILE A 126 -6.49 0.89 12.48
N VAL A 127 -7.79 1.20 12.53
CA VAL A 127 -8.71 0.63 13.55
C VAL A 127 -8.68 -0.89 13.48
N THR A 128 -8.92 -1.48 12.31
CA THR A 128 -8.90 -2.95 12.15
C THR A 128 -7.54 -3.56 12.51
N THR A 129 -6.43 -2.86 12.27
CA THR A 129 -5.10 -3.34 12.66
C THR A 129 -4.93 -3.41 14.18
N PHE A 130 -5.48 -2.44 14.92
CA PHE A 130 -5.36 -2.37 16.37
C PHE A 130 -6.49 -3.09 17.14
N GLU A 131 -7.66 -3.32 16.53
CA GLU A 131 -8.80 -4.01 17.16
C GLU A 131 -8.44 -5.39 17.73
N HIS A 132 -7.48 -6.08 17.12
CA HIS A 132 -7.02 -7.40 17.55
C HIS A 132 -5.75 -7.35 18.41
N ASN A 133 -5.21 -6.18 18.70
CA ASN A 133 -4.00 -6.01 19.48
C ASN A 133 -4.34 -5.73 20.96
N SER A 134 -4.04 -6.66 21.85
CA SER A 134 -4.33 -6.51 23.29
C SER A 134 -3.54 -5.40 23.99
N LEU A 135 -2.50 -4.87 23.34
CA LEU A 135 -1.60 -3.84 23.89
C LEU A 135 -1.93 -2.44 23.39
N VAL A 136 -2.94 -2.30 22.53
CA VAL A 136 -3.44 -1.01 22.04
C VAL A 136 -4.92 -0.92 22.38
N ARG A 137 -5.36 0.21 22.95
CA ARG A 137 -6.78 0.44 23.22
C ARG A 137 -7.33 1.45 22.22
N VAL A 138 -8.28 1.03 21.41
CA VAL A 138 -9.03 1.92 20.52
C VAL A 138 -10.17 2.55 21.33
N SER A 139 -10.38 3.86 21.20
CA SER A 139 -11.49 4.57 21.84
C SER A 139 -12.84 4.04 21.34
N GLU A 140 -13.91 4.17 22.15
CA GLU A 140 -15.25 3.69 21.78
C GLU A 140 -15.79 4.35 20.49
N ASP A 141 -15.43 5.62 20.27
CA ASP A 141 -15.80 6.41 19.09
C ASP A 141 -14.82 6.24 17.91
N GLN A 142 -13.79 5.40 18.06
CA GLN A 142 -12.74 5.17 17.07
C GLN A 142 -12.03 6.46 16.60
N SER A 143 -11.91 7.45 17.48
CA SER A 143 -11.23 8.72 17.20
C SER A 143 -9.75 8.73 17.62
N SER A 144 -9.38 7.93 18.61
CA SER A 144 -8.03 7.83 19.15
C SER A 144 -7.63 6.39 19.50
N VAL A 145 -6.32 6.19 19.66
CA VAL A 145 -5.74 4.96 20.20
C VAL A 145 -4.79 5.30 21.35
N GLU A 146 -4.88 4.54 22.44
CA GLU A 146 -3.95 4.59 23.56
C GLU A 146 -2.88 3.52 23.37
N ILE A 147 -1.63 3.96 23.22
CA ILE A 147 -0.45 3.12 23.07
C ILE A 147 0.18 2.88 24.44
N THR A 148 0.24 1.61 24.84
CA THR A 148 0.82 1.18 26.11
C THR A 148 2.35 1.12 26.06
N LYS A 149 3.00 1.11 27.22
CA LYS A 149 4.46 0.93 27.31
C LYS A 149 4.88 -0.44 26.81
N GLU A 150 4.03 -1.44 27.03
CA GLU A 150 4.24 -2.82 26.62
C GLU A 150 4.25 -2.93 25.09
N TYR A 151 3.32 -2.26 24.39
CA TYR A 151 3.32 -2.19 22.93
C TYR A 151 4.62 -1.58 22.42
N ALA A 152 5.02 -0.42 22.94
CA ALA A 152 6.24 0.28 22.52
C ALA A 152 7.50 -0.59 22.72
N ALA A 153 7.58 -1.34 23.82
CA ALA A 153 8.70 -2.25 24.07
C ALA A 153 8.71 -3.44 23.11
N GLU A 154 7.55 -4.02 22.78
CA GLU A 154 7.44 -5.12 21.83
C GLU A 154 7.80 -4.69 20.41
N THR A 155 7.31 -3.53 19.97
CA THR A 155 7.63 -2.99 18.64
C THR A 155 9.10 -2.64 18.51
N ALA A 156 9.73 -2.06 19.54
CA ALA A 156 11.17 -1.79 19.54
C ALA A 156 12.00 -3.07 19.38
N ALA A 157 11.64 -4.15 20.09
CA ALA A 157 12.30 -5.44 19.97
C ALA A 157 12.15 -6.06 18.56
N LEU A 158 10.94 -5.99 17.99
CA LEU A 158 10.66 -6.45 16.63
C LEU A 158 11.44 -5.63 15.60
N GLN A 159 11.49 -4.32 15.74
CA GLN A 159 12.26 -3.45 14.84
C GLN A 159 13.75 -3.77 14.87
N LEU A 160 14.34 -4.04 16.04
CA LEU A 160 15.74 -4.48 16.16
C LEU A 160 15.98 -5.80 15.42
N GLN A 161 15.06 -6.76 15.51
CA GLN A 161 15.15 -8.01 14.75
C GLN A 161 15.03 -7.78 13.24
N LEU A 162 14.12 -6.90 12.82
CA LEU A 162 13.93 -6.56 11.41
C LEU A 162 15.10 -5.80 10.81
N ARG A 163 15.77 -4.92 11.58
CA ARG A 163 17.01 -4.23 11.16
C ARG A 163 18.17 -5.20 10.92
N ASN A 164 18.20 -6.30 11.67
CA ASN A 164 19.20 -7.35 11.53
C ASN A 164 18.89 -8.35 10.41
N ASN A 165 17.68 -8.29 9.84
CA ASN A 165 17.26 -9.14 8.75
C ASN A 165 17.32 -8.34 7.44
N ASP A 166 17.84 -8.93 6.37
CA ASP A 166 17.85 -8.33 5.01
C ASP A 166 16.43 -8.34 4.41
N SER A 167 15.49 -7.68 5.10
CA SER A 167 14.12 -7.53 4.64
C SER A 167 14.10 -6.59 3.44
N LEU A 168 13.40 -7.01 2.38
CA LEU A 168 13.25 -6.20 1.18
C LEU A 168 12.40 -4.95 1.50
N ARG A 169 12.99 -3.76 1.39
CA ARG A 169 12.37 -2.46 1.70
C ARG A 169 12.39 -1.53 0.50
N VAL A 170 11.36 -0.70 0.40
CA VAL A 170 11.38 0.45 -0.52
C VAL A 170 12.28 1.52 0.10
N ILE A 171 13.24 2.01 -0.68
CA ILE A 171 14.12 3.12 -0.30
C ILE A 171 13.57 4.37 -1.00
N PRO A 172 12.85 5.28 -0.29
CA PRO A 172 12.18 6.41 -0.92
C PRO A 172 13.12 7.29 -1.75
N GLU A 173 14.38 7.43 -1.33
CA GLU A 173 15.40 8.26 -1.99
C GLU A 173 15.75 7.73 -3.39
N ASN A 174 15.61 6.43 -3.63
CA ASN A 174 15.92 5.79 -4.90
C ASN A 174 14.74 5.84 -5.89
N LEU A 175 13.55 6.19 -5.43
CA LEU A 175 12.38 6.25 -6.29
C LEU A 175 12.41 7.53 -7.14
N ARG A 176 12.61 7.36 -8.45
CA ARG A 176 12.54 8.42 -9.46
C ARG A 176 11.14 8.40 -10.09
N TRP A 177 10.21 9.10 -9.45
CA TRP A 177 8.81 9.11 -9.86
C TRP A 177 8.11 10.41 -9.44
N GLU A 178 7.26 10.93 -10.32
CA GLU A 178 6.42 12.11 -10.08
C GLU A 178 4.94 11.82 -10.39
N PRO A 179 4.00 12.47 -9.68
CA PRO A 179 2.57 12.31 -9.94
C PRO A 179 2.16 12.71 -11.36
N HIS A 180 1.41 11.84 -12.04
CA HIS A 180 0.97 12.06 -13.41
C HIS A 180 -0.31 12.90 -13.45
N THR A 181 -0.18 14.23 -13.48
CA THR A 181 -1.29 15.20 -13.40
C THR A 181 -2.23 15.14 -14.61
N SER A 182 -1.70 14.90 -15.81
CA SER A 182 -2.44 14.91 -17.08
C SER A 182 -3.47 13.79 -17.21
N SER A 183 -3.19 12.62 -16.65
CA SER A 183 -4.09 11.45 -16.72
C SER A 183 -5.39 11.62 -15.91
N VAL A 184 -5.42 12.52 -14.93
CA VAL A 184 -6.60 12.77 -14.08
C VAL A 184 -7.69 13.48 -14.86
N VAL A 185 -7.32 14.40 -15.75
CA VAL A 185 -8.25 15.19 -16.57
C VAL A 185 -8.92 14.31 -17.63
N GLU A 186 -8.13 13.51 -18.37
CA GLU A 186 -8.65 12.61 -19.42
C GLU A 186 -9.59 11.54 -18.86
N VAL A 187 -9.27 10.95 -17.71
CA VAL A 187 -10.14 9.93 -17.08
C VAL A 187 -11.42 10.55 -16.53
N ALA A 188 -11.35 11.74 -15.93
CA ALA A 188 -12.53 12.46 -15.47
C ALA A 188 -13.47 12.80 -16.65
N GLU A 189 -12.91 13.25 -17.77
CA GLU A 189 -13.67 13.50 -19.01
C GLU A 189 -14.28 12.22 -19.59
N LYS A 190 -13.53 11.12 -19.62
CA LYS A 190 -14.01 9.83 -20.11
C LYS A 190 -15.14 9.27 -19.23
N ARG A 191 -15.00 9.34 -17.89
CA ARG A 191 -16.06 8.95 -16.92
C ARG A 191 -17.31 9.83 -17.07
N ARG A 192 -17.15 11.13 -17.30
CA ARG A 192 -18.27 12.06 -17.56
C ARG A 192 -19.02 11.67 -18.83
N ARG A 193 -18.30 11.31 -19.89
CA ARG A 193 -18.88 10.81 -21.15
C ARG A 193 -19.64 9.51 -20.96
N THR A 194 -19.05 8.51 -20.32
CA THR A 194 -19.70 7.19 -20.12
C THR A 194 -20.97 7.29 -19.27
N ARG A 195 -20.99 8.13 -18.23
CA ARG A 195 -22.20 8.37 -17.42
C ARG A 195 -23.32 9.02 -18.23
N LEU A 196 -22.99 9.95 -19.13
CA LEU A 196 -23.98 10.59 -20.02
C LEU A 196 -24.58 9.60 -21.03
N PHE A 197 -23.78 8.66 -21.54
CA PHE A 197 -24.29 7.59 -22.42
C PHE A 197 -25.21 6.61 -21.68
N GLN A 198 -24.86 6.19 -20.46
CA GLN A 198 -25.72 5.31 -19.64
C GLN A 198 -27.03 5.97 -19.20
N SER A 199 -27.05 7.30 -19.00
CA SER A 199 -28.30 8.02 -18.72
C SER A 199 -29.20 8.19 -19.96
N ALA A 200 -28.62 8.23 -21.16
CA ALA A 200 -29.36 8.37 -22.41
C ALA A 200 -30.00 7.06 -22.88
N GLU A 201 -29.45 5.89 -22.50
CA GLU A 201 -30.03 4.57 -22.80
C GLU A 201 -31.16 4.16 -21.84
N ASN A 202 -31.29 4.85 -20.70
CA ASN A 202 -32.32 4.61 -19.68
C ASN A 202 -33.45 5.66 -19.70
N SER A 203 -33.55 6.46 -20.77
CA SER A 203 -34.60 7.46 -21.02
C SER A 203 -35.42 7.08 -22.25
#